data_AF-A0A2J6TQL4-F1
#
_entry.id   AF-A0A2J6TQL4-F1
#
_cell.length_a   1.000
_cell.length_b   1.000
_cell.length_c   1.000
_cell.angle_alpha   90.00
_cell.angle_beta   90.00
_cell.angle_gamma   90.00
#
_symmetry.space_group_name_H-M   'P 1'
#
loop_
_entity.id
_entity.type
_entity.pdbx_description
1 polymer ?
#
loop_
_entity_poly.entity_id
_entity_poly.type
_entity_poly.pdbx_seq_one_letter_code
_entity_poly.pdbx_strand_id
1 'polypeptide(L)'
;MSSDPAGLTVEKCLDDALDWKHAGVGSNGKCFFANELANPSQHAPTSDCNLPCPGDPKEVCGGVSRVMVYQDTIWDITTISELQAALFSFNSTIVALQAAVVDLQRTAQQSSSSTLSATTSTIANEQGRE
;
A
#
# COMPACT_ATOMS: atom_id res chain seq x y z
N MET A 1 10.01 -16.87 14.31
CA MET A 1 10.66 -18.18 14.11
C MET A 1 9.59 -19.12 13.56
N SER A 2 9.75 -19.58 12.32
CA SER A 2 8.76 -20.46 11.66
C SER A 2 8.57 -21.76 12.44
N SER A 3 7.35 -22.28 12.44
CA SER A 3 6.84 -23.30 13.38
C SER A 3 7.14 -24.74 12.99
N ASP A 4 7.76 -24.98 11.84
CA ASP A 4 7.99 -26.34 11.32
C ASP A 4 9.41 -26.50 10.73
N PRO A 5 10.40 -26.91 11.55
CA PRO A 5 11.77 -27.11 11.08
C PRO A 5 11.93 -28.30 10.13
N ALA A 6 10.96 -29.22 10.06
CA ALA A 6 11.00 -30.37 9.16
C ALA A 6 10.45 -30.05 7.76
N GLY A 7 9.57 -29.06 7.66
CA GLY A 7 8.94 -28.63 6.40
C GLY A 7 9.49 -27.31 5.83
N LEU A 8 10.72 -26.90 6.19
CA LEU A 8 11.29 -25.66 5.69
C LEU A 8 11.68 -25.77 4.21
N THR A 9 11.16 -24.88 3.37
CA THR A 9 11.66 -24.55 2.02
C THR A 9 12.12 -23.09 1.98
N VAL A 10 12.79 -22.68 0.91
CA VAL A 10 13.17 -21.28 0.71
C VAL A 10 11.91 -20.41 0.65
N GLU A 11 10.92 -20.80 -0.15
CA GLU A 11 9.68 -20.05 -0.40
C GLU A 11 8.89 -19.86 0.89
N LYS A 12 8.80 -20.90 1.72
CA LYS A 12 8.10 -20.82 3.01
C LYS A 12 8.79 -19.83 3.94
N CYS A 13 10.12 -19.75 3.88
CA CYS A 13 10.86 -18.76 4.64
C CYS A 13 10.63 -17.34 4.10
N LEU A 14 10.58 -17.17 2.78
CA LEU A 14 10.31 -15.88 2.15
C LEU A 14 8.88 -15.38 2.44
N ASP A 15 7.90 -16.27 2.46
CA ASP A 15 6.49 -15.97 2.78
C ASP A 15 6.32 -15.52 4.24
N ASP A 16 7.06 -16.15 5.16
CA ASP A 16 7.11 -15.71 6.57
C ASP A 16 7.86 -14.36 6.75
N ALA A 17 8.57 -13.88 5.73
CA ALA A 17 9.43 -12.70 5.77
C ALA A 17 8.84 -11.44 5.11
N LEU A 18 7.57 -11.46 4.65
CA LEU A 18 6.99 -10.39 3.83
C LEU A 18 7.11 -8.98 4.42
N ASP A 19 7.14 -8.84 5.75
CA ASP A 19 7.26 -7.55 6.44
C ASP A 19 8.72 -7.12 6.71
N TRP A 20 9.71 -7.87 6.25
CA TRP A 20 11.12 -7.67 6.56
C TRP A 20 11.99 -7.47 5.31
N LYS A 21 12.99 -6.59 5.41
CA LYS A 21 13.89 -6.30 4.28
C LYS A 21 14.71 -7.50 3.82
N HIS A 22 15.12 -8.32 4.79
CA HIS A 22 15.97 -9.47 4.56
C HIS A 22 15.32 -10.70 5.16
N ALA A 23 15.34 -11.78 4.38
CA ALA A 23 15.05 -13.12 4.81
C ALA A 23 16.33 -13.95 4.79
N GLY A 24 16.41 -14.98 5.61
CA GLY A 24 17.57 -15.84 5.69
C GLY A 24 17.19 -17.26 6.04
N VAL A 25 17.73 -18.21 5.30
CA VAL A 25 17.61 -19.65 5.59
C VAL A 25 18.93 -20.15 6.15
N GLY A 26 18.86 -20.88 7.26
CA GLY A 26 20.03 -21.49 7.87
C GLY A 26 19.81 -22.94 8.27
N SER A 27 20.89 -23.57 8.70
CA SER A 27 20.90 -24.99 9.09
C SER A 27 19.81 -25.36 10.12
N ASN A 28 19.33 -26.59 10.03
CA ASN A 28 18.34 -27.20 10.94
C ASN A 28 16.94 -26.58 10.88
N GLY A 29 16.48 -26.18 9.69
CA GLY A 29 15.11 -25.69 9.53
C GLY A 29 14.87 -24.31 10.15
N LYS A 30 15.90 -23.43 10.17
CA LYS A 30 15.80 -22.11 10.79
C LYS A 30 15.62 -21.01 9.75
N CYS A 31 14.60 -20.20 9.97
CA CYS A 31 14.39 -18.92 9.31
C CYS A 31 14.87 -17.74 10.15
N PHE A 32 15.42 -16.74 9.47
CA PHE A 32 15.91 -15.48 10.02
C PHE A 32 15.30 -14.34 9.23
N PHE A 33 14.83 -13.29 9.91
CA PHE A 33 14.24 -12.11 9.27
C PHE A 33 14.78 -10.86 9.95
N ALA A 34 15.15 -9.84 9.18
CA ALA A 34 15.65 -8.59 9.73
C ALA A 34 15.54 -7.44 8.74
N ASN A 35 15.36 -6.23 9.26
CA ASN A 35 15.44 -5.01 8.45
C ASN A 35 16.89 -4.61 8.17
N GLU A 36 17.81 -4.98 9.06
CA GLU A 36 19.23 -4.74 8.93
C GLU A 36 20.00 -6.02 9.29
N LEU A 37 21.10 -6.28 8.60
CA LEU A 37 21.99 -7.38 8.95
C LEU A 37 22.79 -7.01 10.21
N ALA A 38 22.99 -7.96 11.11
CA ALA A 38 23.74 -7.74 12.35
C ALA A 38 25.18 -7.27 12.04
N ASN A 39 25.69 -6.28 12.77
CA ASN A 39 27.06 -5.79 12.59
C ASN A 39 28.02 -6.40 13.63
N PRO A 40 29.13 -7.02 13.24
CA PRO A 40 29.57 -7.26 11.86
C PRO A 40 28.89 -8.50 11.25
N SER A 41 28.40 -8.36 10.02
CA SER A 41 28.07 -9.50 9.15
C SER A 41 29.15 -9.60 8.09
N GLN A 42 29.66 -10.83 7.89
CA GLN A 42 30.71 -11.09 6.92
C GLN A 42 30.16 -11.97 5.81
N HIS A 43 30.45 -11.58 4.57
CA HIS A 43 30.16 -12.41 3.42
C HIS A 43 30.99 -13.69 3.49
N ALA A 44 30.32 -14.83 3.40
CA ALA A 44 30.96 -16.12 3.22
C ALA A 44 30.87 -16.55 1.74
N PRO A 45 31.77 -17.45 1.29
CA PRO A 45 31.64 -18.08 -0.02
C PRO A 45 30.29 -18.78 -0.16
N THR A 46 29.65 -18.66 -1.33
CA THR A 46 28.38 -19.35 -1.61
C THR A 46 28.51 -20.86 -1.48
N SER A 47 29.70 -21.42 -1.71
CA SER A 47 30.00 -22.85 -1.51
C SER A 47 29.82 -23.33 -0.06
N ASP A 48 29.90 -22.43 0.92
CA ASP A 48 29.65 -22.76 2.33
C ASP A 48 28.15 -22.91 2.62
N CYS A 49 27.28 -22.44 1.73
CA CYS A 49 25.84 -22.66 1.77
C CYS A 49 25.48 -23.83 0.85
N ASN A 50 25.52 -25.05 1.41
CA ASN A 50 25.33 -26.29 0.65
C ASN A 50 24.41 -27.30 1.36
N LEU A 51 23.71 -26.88 2.42
CA LEU A 51 22.81 -27.76 3.14
C LEU A 51 21.44 -27.79 2.46
N PRO A 52 20.88 -28.98 2.16
CA PRO A 52 19.56 -29.08 1.57
C PRO A 52 18.47 -28.61 2.53
N CYS A 53 17.40 -28.05 1.99
CA CYS A 53 16.21 -27.71 2.77
C CYS A 53 15.50 -28.98 3.27
N PRO A 54 15.05 -29.03 4.55
CA PRO A 54 14.30 -30.17 5.09
C PRO A 54 12.99 -30.47 4.35
N GLY A 55 12.28 -29.42 3.89
CA GLY A 55 11.01 -29.51 3.18
C GLY A 55 11.15 -29.78 1.68
N ASP A 56 12.26 -29.37 1.05
CA ASP A 56 12.62 -29.72 -0.32
C ASP A 56 14.14 -29.92 -0.48
N PRO A 57 14.63 -31.18 -0.56
CA PRO A 57 16.06 -31.47 -0.71
C PRO A 57 16.70 -30.95 -2.01
N LYS A 58 15.93 -30.44 -2.97
CA LYS A 58 16.44 -29.83 -4.20
C LYS A 58 16.86 -28.37 -4.00
N GLU A 59 16.41 -27.76 -2.92
CA GLU A 59 16.74 -26.39 -2.54
C GLU A 59 17.86 -26.36 -1.51
N VAL A 60 18.57 -25.24 -1.44
CA VAL A 60 19.67 -25.03 -0.50
C VAL A 60 19.23 -24.05 0.59
N CYS A 61 19.25 -24.51 1.84
CA CYS A 61 18.86 -23.76 3.04
C CYS A 61 20.07 -23.37 3.90
N GLY A 62 21.03 -22.65 3.31
CA GLY A 62 22.21 -22.15 4.01
C GLY A 62 23.27 -23.23 4.24
N GLY A 63 24.01 -23.12 5.35
CA GLY A 63 25.18 -23.96 5.63
C GLY A 63 25.48 -24.12 7.12
N VAL A 64 26.50 -24.91 7.45
CA VAL A 64 26.94 -25.06 8.85
C VAL A 64 27.47 -23.72 9.33
N SER A 65 26.76 -23.10 10.28
CA SER A 65 27.06 -21.73 10.75
C SER A 65 27.08 -20.71 9.61
N ARG A 66 26.22 -20.90 8.60
CA ARG A 66 25.98 -19.97 7.49
C ARG A 66 24.50 -19.79 7.26
N VAL A 67 24.13 -18.56 6.94
CA VAL A 67 22.78 -18.18 6.54
C VAL A 67 22.85 -17.72 5.10
N MET A 68 22.03 -18.30 4.24
CA MET A 68 21.82 -17.79 2.89
C MET A 68 20.75 -16.70 2.98
N VAL A 69 21.14 -15.48 2.61
CA VAL A 69 20.31 -14.27 2.77
C VAL A 69 19.68 -13.90 1.43
N TYR A 70 18.39 -13.60 1.48
CA TYR A 70 17.61 -13.03 0.41
C TYR A 70 17.24 -11.60 0.79
N GLN A 71 17.39 -10.69 -0.15
CA GLN A 71 17.02 -9.29 0.03
C GLN A 71 15.81 -9.00 -0.83
N ASP A 72 14.79 -8.43 -0.22
CA ASP A 72 13.71 -7.84 -0.97
C ASP A 72 14.17 -6.47 -1.50
N THR A 73 14.23 -6.36 -2.83
CA THR A 73 14.68 -5.16 -3.55
C THR A 73 13.57 -4.12 -3.73
N ILE A 74 12.33 -4.50 -3.46
CA ILE A 74 11.16 -3.60 -3.44
C ILE A 74 10.66 -3.34 -2.03
N TRP A 75 11.38 -3.82 -1.00
CA TRP A 75 11.20 -3.39 0.39
C TRP A 75 11.69 -1.94 0.53
N ASP A 76 10.95 -1.03 -0.07
CA ASP A 76 10.84 0.34 0.37
C ASP A 76 9.54 0.39 1.16
N ILE A 77 9.66 0.34 2.49
CA ILE A 77 8.60 0.89 3.32
C ILE A 77 8.45 2.34 2.86
N THR A 78 7.38 2.63 2.09
CA THR A 78 7.07 3.98 1.61
C THR A 78 7.35 4.94 2.74
N THR A 79 8.33 5.82 2.53
CA THR A 79 8.79 6.67 3.60
C THR A 79 7.63 7.53 4.09
N ILE A 80 7.69 8.00 5.34
CA ILE A 80 6.69 8.95 5.87
C ILE A 80 6.56 10.14 4.91
N SER A 81 7.66 10.57 4.27
CA SER A 81 7.67 11.64 3.27
C SER A 81 6.91 11.30 1.99
N GLU A 82 7.02 10.08 1.48
CA GLU A 82 6.27 9.62 0.28
C GLU A 82 4.77 9.49 0.57
N LEU A 83 4.42 8.96 1.74
CA LEU A 83 3.02 8.92 2.21
C LEU A 83 2.44 10.31 2.39
N GLN A 84 3.21 11.24 2.97
CA GLN A 84 2.81 12.65 3.12
C GLN A 84 2.61 13.33 1.77
N ALA A 85 3.49 13.09 0.78
CA ALA A 85 3.35 13.64 -0.56
C ALA A 85 2.08 13.10 -1.26
N ALA A 86 1.80 11.79 -1.13
CA ALA A 86 0.59 11.18 -1.67
C ALA A 86 -0.68 11.76 -1.01
N LEU A 87 -0.69 11.92 0.32
CA LEU A 87 -1.79 12.53 1.05
C LEU A 87 -2.03 14.00 0.64
N PHE A 88 -0.96 14.78 0.45
CA PHE A 88 -1.08 16.16 -0.01
C PHE A 88 -1.67 16.25 -1.42
N SER A 89 -1.21 15.41 -2.34
CA SER A 89 -1.76 15.30 -3.69
C SER A 89 -3.26 14.97 -3.66
N PHE A 90 -3.66 13.97 -2.87
CA PHE A 90 -5.05 13.57 -2.73
C PHE A 90 -5.94 14.70 -2.19
N ASN A 91 -5.50 15.41 -1.15
CA ASN A 91 -6.22 16.56 -0.61
C ASN A 91 -6.40 17.68 -1.64
N SER A 92 -5.38 17.94 -2.46
CA SER A 92 -5.49 18.94 -3.53
C SER A 92 -6.53 18.57 -4.58
N THR A 93 -6.58 17.30 -4.99
CA THR A 93 -7.60 16.80 -5.92
C THR A 93 -9.01 16.91 -5.35
N ILE A 94 -9.20 16.61 -4.06
CA ILE A 94 -10.49 16.78 -3.38
C ILE A 94 -10.94 18.25 -3.41
N VAL A 95 -10.04 19.19 -3.10
CA VAL A 95 -10.38 20.63 -3.11
C VAL A 95 -10.79 21.09 -4.50
N ALA A 96 -10.09 20.64 -5.55
CA ALA A 96 -10.45 20.96 -6.92
C ALA A 96 -11.82 20.40 -7.33
N LEU A 97 -12.13 19.16 -6.94
CA LEU A 97 -13.43 18.54 -7.17
C LEU A 97 -14.56 19.28 -6.43
N GLN A 98 -14.34 19.65 -5.18
CA GLN A 98 -15.31 20.42 -4.39
C GLN A 98 -15.63 21.77 -5.05
N ALA A 99 -14.60 22.48 -5.54
CA ALA A 99 -14.80 23.74 -6.25
C ALA A 99 -15.65 23.55 -7.52
N ALA A 100 -15.36 22.53 -8.33
CA ALA A 100 -16.13 22.22 -9.53
C ALA A 100 -17.60 21.88 -9.23
N VAL A 101 -17.87 21.15 -8.14
CA VAL A 101 -19.23 20.83 -7.69
C VAL A 101 -20.00 22.10 -7.29
N VAL A 102 -19.36 23.01 -6.57
CA VAL A 102 -19.99 24.29 -6.16
C VAL A 102 -20.36 25.13 -7.38
N ASP A 103 -19.49 25.17 -8.40
CA ASP A 103 -19.79 25.87 -9.65
C ASP A 103 -20.97 25.22 -10.40
N LEU A 104 -21.02 23.89 -10.48
CA LEU A 104 -22.17 23.17 -11.06
C LEU A 104 -23.48 23.47 -10.31
N GLN A 105 -23.44 23.50 -8.98
CA GLN A 105 -24.60 23.84 -8.15
C GLN A 105 -25.09 25.27 -8.42
N ARG A 106 -24.15 26.23 -8.55
CA ARG A 106 -24.49 27.62 -8.89
C ARG A 106 -25.17 27.70 -10.26
N THR A 107 -24.67 26.99 -11.26
CA THR A 107 -25.29 26.93 -12.60
C THR A 107 -26.71 26.34 -12.55
N ALA A 108 -26.93 25.30 -11.74
CA ALA A 108 -28.26 24.70 -11.54
C ALA A 108 -29.24 25.63 -10.81
N GLN A 109 -28.78 26.38 -9.80
CA GLN A 109 -29.62 27.36 -9.10
C GLN A 109 -30.02 28.54 -10.02
N GLN A 110 -29.12 29.01 -10.89
CA GLN A 110 -29.43 30.08 -11.85
C GLN A 110 -30.49 29.68 -12.90
N SER A 111 -30.57 28.39 -13.26
CA SER A 111 -31.61 27.85 -14.13
C SER A 111 -32.97 27.66 -13.43
N SER A 112 -32.99 27.69 -12.09
CA SER A 112 -34.21 27.59 -11.26
C SER A 112 -34.83 28.96 -10.95
N SER A 113 -34.02 30.01 -10.82
CA SER A 113 -34.53 31.39 -10.58
C SER A 113 -35.07 32.06 -11.85
N SER A 114 -34.62 31.65 -13.03
CA SER A 114 -35.12 32.16 -14.31
C SER A 114 -36.53 31.63 -14.68
N THR A 115 -36.98 30.54 -14.06
CA THR A 115 -38.35 30.00 -14.19
C THR A 115 -39.35 30.57 -13.17
N LEU A 116 -38.88 31.16 -12.05
CA LEU A 116 -39.73 31.79 -11.04
C LEU A 116 -40.09 33.27 -11.33
N SER A 117 -39.46 33.90 -12.33
CA SER A 117 -39.66 35.33 -12.63
C SER A 117 -40.81 35.63 -13.62
N ALA A 118 -41.64 34.66 -13.97
CA ALA A 118 -42.71 34.84 -14.96
C ALA A 118 -44.07 34.28 -14.50
N THR A 119 -44.57 34.68 -13.32
CA THR A 119 -46.02 34.65 -13.05
C THR A 119 -46.41 35.73 -12.04
N THR A 120 -46.31 37.00 -12.43
CA THR A 120 -47.09 38.06 -11.76
C THR A 120 -48.51 38.03 -12.35
N SER A 121 -49.39 37.20 -11.78
CA SER A 121 -50.82 37.25 -12.12
C SER A 121 -51.45 38.42 -11.38
N THR A 122 -51.57 39.56 -12.05
CA THR A 122 -52.42 40.66 -11.61
C THR A 122 -53.88 40.21 -11.72
N ILE A 123 -54.59 40.09 -10.59
CA ILE A 123 -56.06 39.97 -10.59
C ILE A 123 -56.60 41.36 -10.89
N ALA A 124 -56.97 41.61 -12.15
CA ALA A 124 -57.81 42.74 -12.52
C ALA A 124 -59.26 42.34 -12.28
N ASN A 125 -59.96 43.06 -11.39
CA ASN A 125 -61.42 43.01 -11.36
C ASN A 125 -61.93 44.29 -12.03
N GLU A 126 -62.41 44.13 -13.26
CA GLU A 126 -63.12 45.17 -14.01
C GLU A 126 -64.59 45.29 -13.55
N GLN A 127 -64.99 46.55 -13.34
CA GLN A 127 -66.33 47.16 -13.50
C GLN A 127 -67.51 46.80 -12.59
N GLY A 128 -68.26 47.86 -12.23
CA GLY A 128 -69.68 47.75 -11.87
C GLY A 128 -70.32 48.90 -11.08
N ARG A 129 -70.46 50.07 -11.74
CA ARG A 129 -71.54 51.09 -11.62
C ARG A 129 -72.78 50.71 -10.76
N GLU A 130 -73.10 51.47 -9.70
CA GLU A 130 -74.23 52.44 -9.50
C GLU A 130 -74.18 53.04 -8.09
#